data_AF-A0A829D8Y0-F1
#
_entry.id   AF-A0A829D8Y0-F1
#
_cell.length_a   1.000
_cell.length_b   1.000
_cell.length_c   1.000
_cell.angle_alpha   90.00
_cell.angle_beta   90.00
_cell.angle_gamma   90.00
#
_symmetry.space_group_name_H-M   'P 1'
#
loop_
_entity.id
_entity.type
_entity.pdbx_description
1 polymer ?
#
loop_
_entity_poly.entity_id
_entity_poly.type
_entity_poly.pdbx_seq_one_letter_code
_entity_poly.pdbx_strand_id
1 'polypeptide(L)'
;MADFKADKIYEFNTRGEYINRFGSSGKTNGAFHGPTGIFYTKNGYLYVSDSGNNRIQKLKSDGTFVQEIGVGILRNPSGLKINSKGEIYVADRGNSRIAVFDPEGNFLREITNPNILSSPRNLTIRKNEIYISDEKSGLVIYNTIDNTWRLLDSFRDSKNVVRKLNQPFSSTFDYTGTQFIADFNRHRVEIFSPSNQLSSNMDVVLEKVLNHDYPDISVFLRVRDRSGRDIKTIPRNSFKVYEYGNLSPLIGLTDMRQFNNRISLSLVYENTSEVKAAYPVFEKSLRPLLTSLRQYDGIEVLRSGTELIKASDFNYSMHEIFRILRTSPSDTSSKTGKAIYRGISDLLGRLGPRIVLVLVSGNSYPDSFTQISSEKIIRYSKAHSIPIYFLSLSDSGSAVETYKMIAASTGGKFILIPGEGSEKNLYNSFLSHKDRRYIVSFKSRIDADKKDFYIPLVIEANFRNTSGKTEAGFFTK
;
A
#
# COMPACT_ATOMS: atom_id res chain seq x y z
N MET A 1 -4.55 4.40 -16.90
CA MET A 1 -5.77 3.60 -17.12
C MET A 1 -6.20 3.77 -18.57
N ALA A 2 -6.54 2.70 -19.28
CA ALA A 2 -7.21 2.79 -20.59
C ALA A 2 -8.72 2.68 -20.40
N ASP A 3 -9.47 3.64 -20.93
CA ASP A 3 -10.92 3.63 -20.94
C ASP A 3 -11.40 3.23 -22.34
N PHE A 4 -11.92 2.00 -22.42
CA PHE A 4 -12.40 1.41 -23.66
C PHE A 4 -13.54 2.21 -24.31
N LYS A 5 -14.48 2.72 -23.51
CA LYS A 5 -15.67 3.39 -24.06
C LYS A 5 -15.39 4.84 -24.43
N ALA A 6 -14.52 5.50 -23.68
CA ALA A 6 -14.19 6.90 -23.92
C ALA A 6 -13.10 7.11 -24.98
N ASP A 7 -12.49 6.04 -25.50
CA ASP A 7 -11.35 6.08 -26.41
C ASP A 7 -10.18 6.93 -25.88
N LYS A 8 -9.91 6.80 -24.58
CA LYS A 8 -8.98 7.67 -23.85
C LYS A 8 -8.08 6.92 -22.89
N ILE A 9 -6.91 7.50 -22.65
CA ILE A 9 -6.02 7.11 -21.56
C ILE A 9 -6.11 8.19 -20.47
N TYR A 10 -6.26 7.74 -19.22
CA TYR A 10 -6.27 8.58 -18.04
C TYR A 10 -5.09 8.26 -17.13
N GLU A 11 -4.49 9.31 -16.59
CA GLU A 11 -3.39 9.24 -15.63
C GLU A 11 -3.87 9.71 -14.26
N PHE A 12 -3.46 8.98 -13.22
CA PHE A 12 -3.79 9.27 -11.82
C PHE A 12 -2.53 9.07 -10.97
N ASN A 13 -2.43 9.82 -9.87
CA ASN A 13 -1.41 9.55 -8.87
C ASN A 13 -1.82 8.37 -7.97
N THR A 14 -0.93 7.97 -7.06
CA THR A 14 -1.14 6.84 -6.15
C THR A 14 -2.24 7.05 -5.11
N ARG A 15 -2.72 8.28 -4.93
CA ARG A 15 -3.89 8.61 -4.09
C ARG A 15 -5.20 8.52 -4.87
N GLY A 16 -5.14 8.25 -6.17
CA GLY A 16 -6.29 8.25 -7.08
C GLY A 16 -6.70 9.64 -7.57
N GLU A 17 -5.88 10.66 -7.36
CA GLU A 17 -6.14 12.01 -7.87
C GLU A 17 -5.79 12.04 -9.37
N TYR A 18 -6.69 12.63 -10.16
CA TYR A 18 -6.52 12.77 -11.61
C TYR A 18 -5.34 13.71 -11.93
N ILE A 19 -4.47 13.29 -12.85
CA ILE A 19 -3.33 14.07 -13.33
C ILE A 19 -3.61 14.59 -14.74
N ASN A 20 -3.82 13.68 -15.68
CA ASN A 20 -3.88 14.01 -17.10
C ASN A 20 -4.75 13.01 -17.88
N ARG A 21 -5.13 13.38 -19.11
CA ARG A 21 -5.76 12.49 -20.09
C ARG A 21 -5.36 12.87 -21.51
N PHE A 22 -5.33 11.89 -22.38
CA PHE A 22 -5.13 12.08 -23.81
C PHE A 22 -5.84 10.98 -24.61
N GLY A 23 -5.92 11.19 -25.92
CA GLY A 23 -6.68 10.35 -26.84
C GLY A 23 -8.03 10.94 -27.22
N SER A 24 -8.46 10.54 -28.41
CA SER A 24 -9.77 10.85 -29.00
C SER A 24 -10.22 9.67 -29.83
N SER A 25 -11.53 9.53 -30.06
CA SER A 25 -12.06 8.52 -30.97
C SER A 25 -11.52 8.72 -32.39
N GLY A 26 -10.98 7.67 -33.01
CA GLY A 26 -10.51 7.71 -34.38
C GLY A 26 -9.45 6.68 -34.73
N LYS A 27 -8.94 6.77 -35.96
CA LYS A 27 -7.90 5.88 -36.52
C LYS A 27 -6.55 6.57 -36.73
N THR A 28 -6.49 7.89 -36.54
CA THR A 28 -5.27 8.66 -36.72
C THR A 28 -4.26 8.40 -35.60
N ASN A 29 -3.02 8.86 -35.77
CA ASN A 29 -1.97 8.75 -34.76
C ASN A 29 -2.37 9.47 -33.47
N GLY A 30 -2.29 8.78 -32.34
CA GLY A 30 -2.71 9.31 -31.02
C GLY A 30 -4.22 9.27 -30.75
N ALA A 31 -5.04 8.91 -31.75
CA ALA A 31 -6.45 8.59 -31.58
C ALA A 31 -6.63 7.08 -31.35
N PHE A 32 -7.70 6.69 -30.67
CA PHE A 32 -7.99 5.30 -30.32
C PHE A 32 -9.38 4.87 -30.75
N HIS A 33 -9.57 3.57 -30.83
CA HIS A 33 -10.87 2.92 -30.88
C HIS A 33 -10.85 1.70 -29.96
N GLY A 34 -11.47 1.80 -28.79
CA GLY A 34 -11.52 0.76 -27.78
C GLY A 34 -10.13 0.38 -27.24
N PRO A 35 -9.36 1.30 -26.64
CA PRO A 35 -8.06 0.95 -26.06
C PRO A 35 -8.27 0.05 -24.82
N THR A 36 -7.51 -1.05 -24.71
CA THR A 36 -7.67 -2.02 -23.60
C THR A 36 -6.44 -2.17 -22.72
N GLY A 37 -5.29 -2.47 -23.33
CA GLY A 37 -4.05 -2.82 -22.65
C GLY A 37 -3.07 -1.67 -22.66
N ILE A 38 -2.35 -1.48 -21.56
CA ILE A 38 -1.28 -0.49 -21.49
C ILE A 38 -0.03 -1.09 -20.85
N PHE A 39 1.14 -0.62 -21.29
CA PHE A 39 2.42 -0.92 -20.67
C PHE A 39 3.31 0.30 -20.71
N TYR A 40 3.78 0.75 -19.54
CA TYR A 40 4.69 1.88 -19.42
C TYR A 40 6.12 1.38 -19.18
N THR A 41 7.05 1.80 -20.02
CA THR A 41 8.44 1.34 -19.99
C THR A 41 9.32 2.23 -19.11
N LYS A 42 10.44 1.69 -18.62
CA LYS A 42 11.40 2.43 -17.78
C LYS A 42 12.04 3.64 -18.50
N ASN A 43 12.09 3.61 -19.83
CA ASN A 43 12.59 4.71 -20.66
C ASN A 43 11.51 5.76 -21.00
N GLY A 44 10.31 5.68 -20.40
CA GLY A 44 9.30 6.74 -20.48
C GLY A 44 8.35 6.65 -21.68
N TYR A 45 8.22 5.47 -22.31
CA TYR A 45 7.25 5.25 -23.38
C TYR A 45 6.03 4.51 -22.85
N LEU A 46 4.86 4.88 -23.37
CA LEU A 46 3.61 4.19 -23.14
C LEU A 46 3.23 3.40 -24.39
N TYR A 47 2.98 2.10 -24.23
CA TYR A 47 2.44 1.26 -25.27
C TYR A 47 0.96 0.98 -24.97
N VAL A 48 0.10 1.15 -25.97
CA VAL A 48 -1.35 1.00 -25.85
C VAL A 48 -1.85 0.02 -26.90
N SER A 49 -2.58 -1.02 -26.48
CA SER A 49 -3.36 -1.85 -27.39
C SER A 49 -4.62 -1.10 -27.79
N ASP A 50 -4.68 -0.71 -29.06
CA ASP A 50 -5.80 -0.02 -29.69
C ASP A 50 -6.66 -1.07 -30.38
N SER A 51 -7.49 -1.76 -29.58
CA SER A 51 -8.09 -3.05 -29.97
C SER A 51 -9.04 -2.95 -31.15
N GLY A 52 -9.79 -1.87 -31.25
CA GLY A 52 -10.74 -1.63 -32.35
C GLY A 52 -10.04 -1.24 -33.66
N ASN A 53 -8.82 -0.70 -33.58
CA ASN A 53 -7.99 -0.39 -34.74
C ASN A 53 -6.97 -1.50 -35.08
N ASN A 54 -6.97 -2.61 -34.34
CA ASN A 54 -6.10 -3.76 -34.57
C ASN A 54 -4.59 -3.41 -34.62
N ARG A 55 -4.15 -2.54 -33.71
CA ARG A 55 -2.75 -2.08 -33.64
C ARG A 55 -2.29 -1.89 -32.20
N ILE A 56 -0.98 -1.78 -32.02
CA ILE A 56 -0.37 -1.20 -30.83
C ILE A 56 0.17 0.19 -31.19
N GLN A 57 -0.03 1.17 -30.32
CA GLN A 57 0.59 2.48 -30.42
C GLN A 57 1.63 2.67 -29.32
N LYS A 58 2.84 3.07 -29.70
CA LYS A 58 3.89 3.57 -28.81
C LYS A 58 3.80 5.09 -28.76
N LEU A 59 3.75 5.63 -27.56
CA LEU A 59 3.53 7.04 -27.26
C LEU A 59 4.58 7.51 -26.26
N LYS A 60 4.84 8.82 -26.22
CA LYS A 60 5.50 9.47 -25.08
C LYS A 60 4.54 9.55 -23.89
N SER A 61 5.06 9.90 -22.72
CA SER A 61 4.26 10.07 -21.49
C SER A 61 3.17 11.13 -21.60
N ASP A 62 3.35 12.14 -22.45
CA ASP A 62 2.36 13.20 -22.73
C ASP A 62 1.28 12.79 -23.75
N GLY A 63 1.33 11.56 -24.26
CA GLY A 63 0.41 11.05 -25.28
C GLY A 63 0.83 11.30 -26.73
N THR A 64 1.98 11.96 -26.96
CA THR A 64 2.50 12.19 -28.32
C THR A 64 2.82 10.86 -28.98
N PHE A 65 2.28 10.65 -30.18
CA PHE A 65 2.54 9.44 -30.97
C PHE A 65 4.02 9.31 -31.37
N VAL A 66 4.53 8.09 -31.30
CA VAL A 66 5.91 7.75 -31.69
C VAL A 66 5.92 6.71 -32.79
N GLN A 67 5.16 5.62 -32.65
CA GLN A 67 5.22 4.49 -33.55
C GLN A 67 3.95 3.65 -33.51
N GLU A 68 3.60 3.07 -34.65
CA GLU A 68 2.52 2.12 -34.83
C GLU A 68 3.10 0.71 -35.07
N ILE A 69 2.51 -0.31 -34.46
CA ILE A 69 3.03 -1.68 -34.47
C ILE A 69 1.89 -2.67 -34.74
N GLY A 70 2.14 -3.66 -35.60
CA GLY A 70 1.27 -4.83 -35.80
C GLY A 70 0.05 -4.61 -36.70
N VAL A 71 -0.02 -3.52 -37.47
CA VAL A 71 -1.08 -3.31 -38.46
C VAL A 71 -1.08 -4.42 -39.50
N GLY A 72 -2.27 -4.96 -39.79
CA GLY A 72 -2.46 -6.09 -40.70
C GLY A 72 -2.03 -7.45 -40.13
N ILE A 73 -1.38 -7.49 -38.97
CA ILE A 73 -0.93 -8.71 -38.29
C ILE A 73 -1.82 -9.02 -37.09
N LEU A 74 -2.17 -8.00 -36.31
CA LEU A 74 -2.98 -8.14 -35.10
C LEU A 74 -4.47 -8.13 -35.42
N ARG A 75 -5.25 -8.77 -34.55
CA ARG A 75 -6.72 -8.75 -34.56
C ARG A 75 -7.24 -8.69 -33.13
N ASN A 76 -7.91 -7.59 -32.78
CA ASN A 76 -8.40 -7.31 -31.43
C ASN A 76 -7.31 -7.49 -30.34
N PRO A 77 -6.13 -6.84 -30.47
CA PRO A 77 -5.07 -6.97 -29.47
C PRO A 77 -5.57 -6.48 -28.10
N SER A 78 -5.22 -7.18 -27.04
CA SER A 78 -5.74 -6.92 -25.69
C SER A 78 -4.63 -6.54 -24.71
N GLY A 79 -4.22 -7.41 -23.79
CA GLY A 79 -3.08 -7.16 -22.91
C GLY A 79 -1.74 -7.22 -23.65
N LEU A 80 -0.76 -6.45 -23.17
CA LEU A 80 0.61 -6.51 -23.67
C LEU A 80 1.64 -6.45 -22.53
N LYS A 81 2.84 -6.96 -22.79
CA LYS A 81 4.03 -6.85 -21.92
C LYS A 81 5.28 -6.71 -22.76
N ILE A 82 6.25 -5.99 -22.24
CA ILE A 82 7.57 -5.85 -22.86
C ILE A 82 8.61 -6.46 -21.91
N ASN A 83 9.46 -7.34 -22.44
CA ASN A 83 10.51 -7.98 -21.63
C ASN A 83 11.76 -7.08 -21.50
N SER A 84 12.79 -7.56 -20.79
CA SER A 84 14.02 -6.79 -20.58
C SER A 84 14.85 -6.55 -21.84
N LYS A 85 14.62 -7.32 -22.91
CA LYS A 85 15.25 -7.13 -24.23
C LYS A 85 14.49 -6.14 -25.12
N GLY A 86 13.31 -5.68 -24.67
CA GLY A 86 12.44 -4.83 -25.46
C GLY A 86 11.50 -5.57 -26.41
N GLU A 87 11.46 -6.91 -26.39
CA GLU A 87 10.49 -7.68 -27.17
C GLU A 87 9.08 -7.43 -26.63
N ILE A 88 8.14 -7.15 -27.54
CA ILE A 88 6.76 -6.78 -27.25
C ILE A 88 5.87 -8.01 -27.44
N TYR A 89 5.31 -8.51 -26.35
CA TYR A 89 4.39 -9.64 -26.35
C TYR A 89 2.95 -9.13 -26.24
N VAL A 90 2.11 -9.52 -27.18
CA VAL A 90 0.74 -9.03 -27.33
C VAL A 90 -0.23 -10.20 -27.29
N ALA A 91 -1.24 -10.14 -26.42
CA ALA A 91 -2.39 -11.03 -26.46
C ALA A 91 -3.26 -10.67 -27.67
N ASP A 92 -3.05 -11.38 -28.77
CA ASP A 92 -3.71 -11.19 -30.05
C ASP A 92 -5.02 -11.99 -30.06
N ARG A 93 -6.01 -11.47 -29.31
CA ARG A 93 -7.22 -12.20 -28.90
C ARG A 93 -8.02 -12.72 -30.09
N GLY A 94 -8.15 -11.93 -31.14
CA GLY A 94 -8.91 -12.28 -32.33
C GLY A 94 -8.26 -13.36 -33.20
N ASN A 95 -6.96 -13.60 -33.02
CA ASN A 95 -6.21 -14.67 -33.70
C ASN A 95 -5.85 -15.82 -32.74
N SER A 96 -6.35 -15.80 -31.49
CA SER A 96 -6.13 -16.83 -30.47
C SER A 96 -4.64 -17.19 -30.24
N ARG A 97 -3.76 -16.19 -30.27
CA ARG A 97 -2.30 -16.36 -30.11
C ARG A 97 -1.68 -15.27 -29.25
N ILE A 98 -0.42 -15.46 -28.86
CA ILE A 98 0.45 -14.36 -28.42
C ILE A 98 1.36 -13.99 -29.58
N ALA A 99 1.29 -12.74 -30.06
CA ALA A 99 2.19 -12.21 -31.08
C ALA A 99 3.39 -11.54 -30.42
N VAL A 100 4.60 -11.76 -30.96
CA VAL A 100 5.84 -11.18 -30.43
C VAL A 100 6.50 -10.31 -31.48
N PHE A 101 6.86 -9.08 -31.10
CA PHE A 101 7.54 -8.10 -31.95
C PHE A 101 8.87 -7.67 -31.34
N ASP A 102 9.78 -7.15 -32.15
CA ASP A 102 10.99 -6.47 -31.67
C ASP A 102 10.69 -5.01 -31.26
N PRO A 103 11.66 -4.27 -30.68
CA PRO A 103 11.47 -2.87 -30.29
C PRO A 103 11.14 -1.94 -31.48
N GLU A 104 11.57 -2.31 -32.68
CA GLU A 104 11.35 -1.62 -33.96
C GLU A 104 9.98 -1.96 -34.58
N GLY A 105 9.19 -2.84 -33.94
CA GLY A 105 7.83 -3.19 -34.35
C GLY A 105 7.75 -4.27 -35.43
N ASN A 106 8.85 -4.94 -35.77
CA ASN A 106 8.85 -6.06 -36.70
C ASN A 106 8.30 -7.31 -36.01
N PHE A 107 7.48 -8.08 -36.71
CA PHE A 107 6.94 -9.34 -36.18
C PHE A 107 8.04 -10.40 -36.13
N LEU A 108 8.26 -10.97 -34.95
CA LEU A 108 9.28 -11.99 -34.72
C LEU A 108 8.72 -13.40 -34.81
N ARG A 109 7.65 -13.67 -34.04
CA ARG A 109 7.07 -15.01 -33.89
C ARG A 109 5.69 -14.97 -33.25
N GLU A 110 4.96 -16.07 -33.35
CA GLU A 110 3.76 -16.34 -32.56
C GLU A 110 3.99 -17.46 -31.55
N ILE A 111 3.25 -17.40 -30.44
CA ILE A 111 3.15 -18.45 -29.43
C ILE A 111 1.68 -18.86 -29.38
N THR A 112 1.38 -20.07 -29.81
CA THR A 112 0.00 -20.58 -29.90
C THR A 112 -0.08 -22.06 -29.53
N ASN A 113 -1.23 -22.46 -29.01
CA ASN A 113 -1.59 -23.85 -28.76
C ASN A 113 -3.12 -23.99 -28.92
N PRO A 114 -3.62 -24.48 -30.06
CA PRO A 114 -5.06 -24.54 -30.35
C PRO A 114 -5.89 -25.35 -29.35
N ASN A 115 -5.26 -26.25 -28.59
CA ASN A 115 -5.95 -27.09 -27.61
C ASN A 115 -6.12 -26.41 -26.24
N ILE A 116 -5.34 -25.37 -25.94
CA ILE A 116 -5.27 -24.76 -24.61
C ILE A 116 -5.52 -23.25 -24.66
N LEU A 117 -5.09 -22.56 -25.72
CA LEU A 117 -5.23 -21.13 -25.89
C LEU A 117 -6.39 -20.83 -26.84
N SER A 118 -7.34 -20.02 -26.41
CA SER A 118 -8.57 -19.76 -27.17
C SER A 118 -8.93 -18.29 -27.28
N SER A 119 -8.81 -17.52 -26.20
CA SER A 119 -9.14 -16.10 -26.14
C SER A 119 -8.25 -15.39 -25.10
N PRO A 120 -6.96 -15.19 -25.41
CA PRO A 120 -6.03 -14.53 -24.50
C PRO A 120 -6.44 -13.07 -24.29
N ARG A 121 -6.66 -12.68 -23.02
CA ARG A 121 -7.03 -11.31 -22.63
C ARG A 121 -5.84 -10.51 -22.10
N ASN A 122 -4.94 -11.16 -21.37
CA ASN A 122 -3.78 -10.50 -20.79
C ASN A 122 -2.65 -11.50 -20.54
N LEU A 123 -1.45 -10.97 -20.34
CA LEU A 123 -0.27 -11.77 -20.04
C LEU A 123 0.63 -11.08 -19.03
N THR A 124 1.37 -11.90 -18.29
CA THR A 124 2.46 -11.47 -17.40
C THR A 124 3.66 -12.37 -17.62
N ILE A 125 4.82 -11.75 -17.81
CA ILE A 125 6.09 -12.45 -18.00
C ILE A 125 6.80 -12.46 -16.64
N ARG A 126 7.16 -13.65 -16.16
CA ARG A 126 7.92 -13.83 -14.91
C ARG A 126 8.97 -14.90 -15.12
N LYS A 127 10.24 -14.52 -14.98
CA LYS A 127 11.40 -15.39 -15.26
C LYS A 127 11.29 -15.96 -16.70
N ASN A 128 11.18 -17.27 -16.82
CA ASN A 128 11.12 -18.00 -18.09
C ASN A 128 9.69 -18.45 -18.43
N GLU A 129 8.68 -17.84 -17.81
CA GLU A 129 7.29 -18.24 -17.97
C GLU A 129 6.42 -17.04 -18.36
N ILE A 130 5.47 -17.31 -19.26
CA ILE A 130 4.42 -16.41 -19.66
C ILE A 130 3.12 -16.93 -19.09
N TYR A 131 2.54 -16.17 -18.18
CA TYR A 131 1.25 -16.42 -17.56
C TYR A 131 0.18 -15.69 -18.36
N ILE A 132 -0.64 -16.43 -19.08
CA ILE A 132 -1.66 -15.91 -20.00
C ILE A 132 -3.03 -16.11 -19.36
N SER A 133 -3.71 -15.01 -19.07
CA SER A 133 -5.12 -15.04 -18.67
C SER A 133 -5.97 -15.22 -19.92
N ASP A 134 -6.46 -16.43 -20.13
CA ASP A 134 -7.35 -16.80 -21.22
C ASP A 134 -8.80 -16.80 -20.72
N GLU A 135 -9.65 -16.06 -21.44
CA GLU A 135 -11.06 -15.88 -21.09
C GLU A 135 -11.84 -17.20 -21.02
N LYS A 136 -11.53 -18.15 -21.90
CA LYS A 136 -12.28 -19.39 -22.04
C LYS A 136 -11.59 -20.54 -21.32
N SER A 137 -10.27 -20.60 -21.38
CA SER A 137 -9.51 -21.75 -20.86
C SER A 137 -9.13 -21.61 -19.38
N GLY A 138 -8.98 -20.39 -18.86
CA GLY A 138 -8.46 -20.16 -17.52
C GLY A 138 -7.06 -19.52 -17.55
N LEU A 139 -6.18 -19.93 -16.63
CA LEU A 139 -4.80 -19.44 -16.64
C LEU A 139 -3.89 -20.44 -17.36
N VAL A 140 -3.34 -20.03 -18.48
CA VAL A 140 -2.38 -20.80 -19.28
C VAL A 140 -0.96 -20.35 -18.92
N ILE A 141 -0.04 -21.29 -18.75
CA ILE A 141 1.36 -21.03 -18.43
C ILE A 141 2.21 -21.64 -19.53
N TYR A 142 2.99 -20.81 -20.21
CA TYR A 142 3.93 -21.23 -21.24
C TYR A 142 5.37 -20.98 -20.77
N ASN A 143 6.20 -22.03 -20.78
CA ASN A 143 7.62 -21.92 -20.44
C ASN A 143 8.44 -21.68 -21.71
N THR A 144 9.23 -20.61 -21.71
CA THR A 144 9.96 -20.13 -22.88
C THR A 144 11.30 -20.84 -23.12
N ILE A 145 11.76 -21.68 -22.17
CA ILE A 145 13.01 -22.46 -22.33
C ILE A 145 12.72 -23.81 -22.96
N ASP A 146 11.75 -24.54 -22.39
CA ASP A 146 11.43 -25.91 -22.81
C ASP A 146 10.21 -25.99 -23.75
N ASN A 147 9.55 -24.85 -24.02
CA ASN A 147 8.37 -24.75 -24.86
C ASN A 147 7.17 -25.56 -24.35
N THR A 148 7.09 -25.82 -23.04
CA THR A 148 5.98 -26.58 -22.45
C THR A 148 4.80 -25.70 -22.05
N TRP A 149 3.60 -26.30 -22.07
CA TRP A 149 2.34 -25.65 -21.73
C TRP A 149 1.72 -26.31 -20.50
N ARG A 150 1.18 -25.49 -19.60
CA ARG A 150 0.40 -25.93 -18.44
C ARG A 150 -0.89 -25.13 -18.35
N LEU A 151 -1.97 -25.79 -17.97
CA LEU A 151 -3.26 -25.16 -17.76
C LEU A 151 -3.65 -25.28 -16.29
N LEU A 152 -3.95 -24.15 -15.65
CA LEU A 152 -4.62 -24.12 -14.37
C LEU A 152 -6.12 -24.00 -14.61
N ASP A 153 -6.77 -25.14 -14.83
CA ASP A 153 -8.21 -25.23 -15.07
C ASP A 153 -9.02 -25.20 -13.76
N SER A 154 -8.40 -25.62 -12.67
CA SER A 154 -8.99 -25.81 -11.35
C SER A 154 -7.95 -25.70 -10.24
N PHE A 155 -8.41 -25.35 -9.04
CA PHE A 155 -7.59 -25.23 -7.84
C PHE A 155 -8.42 -25.52 -6.59
N ARG A 156 -7.77 -25.74 -5.45
CA ARG A 156 -8.48 -25.93 -4.17
C ARG A 156 -8.37 -24.69 -3.31
N ASP A 157 -9.49 -24.28 -2.70
CA ASP A 157 -9.49 -23.19 -1.73
C ASP A 157 -9.02 -23.66 -0.33
N SER A 158 -8.97 -22.73 0.63
CA SER A 158 -8.52 -23.03 2.01
C SER A 158 -9.42 -24.02 2.76
N LYS A 159 -10.62 -24.31 2.25
CA LYS A 159 -11.54 -25.32 2.77
C LYS A 159 -11.47 -26.62 1.96
N ASN A 160 -10.44 -26.78 1.12
CA ASN A 160 -10.20 -27.92 0.26
C ASN A 160 -11.25 -28.12 -0.85
N VAL A 161 -12.09 -27.12 -1.13
CA VAL A 161 -13.13 -27.18 -2.16
C VAL A 161 -12.51 -26.87 -3.52
N VAL A 162 -12.80 -27.72 -4.51
CA VAL A 162 -12.36 -27.50 -5.89
C VAL A 162 -13.11 -26.30 -6.49
N ARG A 163 -12.35 -25.33 -6.99
CA ARG A 163 -12.79 -24.14 -7.71
C ARG A 163 -12.19 -24.17 -9.12
N LYS A 164 -12.77 -23.41 -10.03
CA LYS A 164 -12.28 -23.18 -11.40
C LYS A 164 -12.30 -21.70 -11.68
N LEU A 165 -11.39 -21.09 -12.42
CA LEU A 165 -11.53 -19.68 -12.80
C LEU A 165 -12.75 -19.48 -13.75
N ASN A 166 -13.33 -18.28 -13.80
CA ASN A 166 -14.44 -17.94 -14.70
C ASN A 166 -14.20 -16.59 -15.40
N GLN A 167 -13.61 -16.67 -16.59
CA GLN A 167 -13.10 -15.51 -17.35
C GLN A 167 -12.02 -14.72 -16.60
N PRO A 168 -10.86 -15.32 -16.29
CA PRO A 168 -9.76 -14.56 -15.72
C PRO A 168 -9.35 -13.44 -16.67
N PHE A 169 -9.21 -12.23 -16.12
CA PHE A 169 -8.90 -11.04 -16.91
C PHE A 169 -7.41 -10.73 -16.94
N SER A 170 -6.77 -10.81 -15.78
CA SER A 170 -5.34 -10.52 -15.64
C SER A 170 -4.78 -11.33 -14.48
N SER A 171 -3.52 -11.74 -14.64
CA SER A 171 -2.71 -12.32 -13.59
C SER A 171 -1.49 -11.44 -13.37
N THR A 172 -1.18 -11.14 -12.11
CA THR A 172 0.06 -10.49 -11.72
C THR A 172 0.62 -11.19 -10.50
N PHE A 173 1.84 -10.83 -10.14
CA PHE A 173 2.47 -11.34 -8.94
C PHE A 173 2.95 -10.17 -8.12
N ASP A 174 3.00 -10.37 -6.81
CA ASP A 174 3.95 -9.64 -6.00
C ASP A 174 5.34 -10.32 -6.08
N TYR A 175 6.31 -9.70 -5.42
CA TYR A 175 7.68 -10.20 -5.28
C TYR A 175 7.83 -11.40 -4.35
N THR A 176 6.88 -11.63 -3.43
CA THR A 176 6.83 -12.88 -2.65
C THR A 176 6.65 -14.05 -3.63
N GLY A 177 5.98 -13.79 -4.74
CA GLY A 177 5.54 -14.80 -5.70
C GLY A 177 4.09 -15.17 -5.48
N THR A 178 3.41 -14.53 -4.52
CA THR A 178 1.97 -14.58 -4.43
C THR A 178 1.38 -14.02 -5.72
N GLN A 179 0.60 -14.85 -6.37
CA GLN A 179 -0.07 -14.57 -7.62
C GLN A 179 -1.47 -14.05 -7.32
N PHE A 180 -1.84 -12.96 -7.98
CA PHE A 180 -3.15 -12.37 -7.95
C PHE A 180 -3.80 -12.59 -9.32
N ILE A 181 -5.00 -13.17 -9.34
CA ILE A 181 -5.76 -13.37 -10.57
C ILE A 181 -7.11 -12.68 -10.42
N ALA A 182 -7.38 -11.70 -11.28
CA ALA A 182 -8.70 -11.08 -11.35
C ALA A 182 -9.67 -12.02 -12.08
N ASP A 183 -10.61 -12.61 -11.34
CA ASP A 183 -11.63 -13.53 -11.85
C ASP A 183 -12.89 -12.73 -12.21
N PHE A 184 -12.98 -12.27 -13.47
CA PHE A 184 -13.90 -11.22 -13.89
C PHE A 184 -15.36 -11.58 -13.64
N ASN A 185 -15.78 -12.78 -14.04
CA ASN A 185 -17.18 -13.18 -13.95
C ASN A 185 -17.58 -13.64 -12.54
N ARG A 186 -16.62 -13.70 -11.60
CA ARG A 186 -16.90 -13.97 -10.18
C ARG A 186 -16.77 -12.75 -9.28
N HIS A 187 -16.43 -11.59 -9.84
CA HIS A 187 -16.27 -10.34 -9.09
C HIS A 187 -15.29 -10.45 -7.91
N ARG A 188 -14.19 -11.20 -8.08
CA ARG A 188 -13.19 -11.39 -7.03
C ARG A 188 -11.77 -11.46 -7.57
N VAL A 189 -10.80 -11.27 -6.68
CA VAL A 189 -9.38 -11.50 -6.94
C VAL A 189 -8.98 -12.75 -6.17
N GLU A 190 -8.54 -13.77 -6.90
CA GLU A 190 -7.96 -14.98 -6.32
C GLU A 190 -6.50 -14.71 -5.97
N ILE A 191 -6.08 -15.21 -4.81
CA ILE A 191 -4.73 -15.04 -4.28
C ILE A 191 -4.12 -16.43 -4.10
N PHE A 192 -3.03 -16.71 -4.83
CA PHE A 192 -2.31 -17.98 -4.76
C PHE A 192 -0.92 -17.73 -4.21
N SER A 193 -0.60 -18.35 -3.08
CA SER A 193 0.77 -18.33 -2.57
C SER A 193 1.57 -19.50 -3.15
N PRO A 194 2.83 -19.30 -3.55
CA PRO A 194 3.69 -20.39 -3.98
C PRO A 194 3.81 -21.46 -2.90
N SER A 195 3.84 -22.73 -3.29
CA SER A 195 4.00 -23.83 -2.34
C SER A 195 5.31 -23.77 -1.55
N ASN A 196 6.37 -23.19 -2.12
CA ASN A 196 7.65 -22.92 -1.44
C ASN A 196 7.65 -21.65 -0.58
N GLN A 197 6.57 -20.85 -0.59
CA GLN A 197 6.36 -19.79 0.39
C GLN A 197 5.60 -20.25 1.61
N LEU A 198 4.95 -21.43 1.56
CA LEU A 198 4.58 -22.15 2.78
C LEU A 198 5.84 -22.50 3.61
N SER A 199 7.04 -22.46 3.02
CA SER A 199 8.32 -22.58 3.73
C SER A 199 9.09 -21.26 3.93
N SER A 200 8.59 -20.09 3.46
CA SER A 200 9.14 -18.79 3.86
C SER A 200 8.60 -18.40 5.23
N ASN A 201 9.34 -18.75 6.29
CA ASN A 201 8.89 -18.60 7.68
C ASN A 201 9.02 -17.18 8.24
N MET A 202 9.25 -16.17 7.39
CA MET A 202 9.50 -14.79 7.81
C MET A 202 8.67 -13.81 6.98
N ASP A 203 7.80 -13.05 7.67
CA ASP A 203 7.01 -11.96 7.12
C ASP A 203 7.79 -10.65 7.26
N VAL A 204 8.13 -9.99 6.15
CA VAL A 204 8.80 -8.69 6.14
C VAL A 204 7.79 -7.67 5.67
N VAL A 205 7.49 -6.71 6.54
CA VAL A 205 6.50 -5.66 6.29
C VAL A 205 7.20 -4.32 6.24
N LEU A 206 7.08 -3.64 5.10
CA LEU A 206 7.52 -2.26 4.97
C LEU A 206 6.44 -1.31 5.48
N GLU A 207 6.79 -0.44 6.42
CA GLU A 207 5.86 0.56 6.97
C GLU A 207 5.99 1.93 6.33
N LYS A 208 7.23 2.37 6.03
CA LYS A 208 7.48 3.71 5.49
C LYS A 208 8.83 3.77 4.79
N VAL A 209 8.89 4.50 3.69
CA VAL A 209 10.13 4.94 3.04
C VAL A 209 10.31 6.43 3.31
N LEU A 210 11.49 6.82 3.79
CA LEU A 210 11.92 8.20 3.93
C LEU A 210 13.03 8.48 2.92
N ASN A 211 12.81 9.47 2.07
CA ASN A 211 13.70 9.89 0.99
C ASN A 211 14.00 11.41 1.06
N HIS A 212 13.88 12.01 2.24
CA HIS A 212 14.07 13.46 2.40
C HIS A 212 15.55 13.86 2.27
N ASP A 213 16.45 12.97 2.69
CA ASP A 213 17.91 13.13 2.62
C ASP A 213 18.51 12.46 1.38
N TYR A 214 17.77 12.45 0.27
CA TYR A 214 18.22 11.83 -0.98
C TYR A 214 19.66 12.26 -1.34
N PRO A 215 20.57 11.34 -1.73
CA PRO A 215 20.33 9.93 -2.11
C PRO A 215 20.26 8.93 -0.94
N ASP A 216 20.37 9.37 0.30
CA ASP A 216 20.28 8.47 1.45
C ASP A 216 18.81 8.18 1.79
N ILE A 217 18.43 6.91 1.68
CA ILE A 217 17.07 6.43 1.87
C ILE A 217 17.00 5.61 3.15
N SER A 218 15.99 5.86 3.96
CA SER A 218 15.72 5.10 5.18
C SER A 218 14.37 4.41 5.11
N VAL A 219 14.35 3.10 5.36
CA VAL A 219 13.14 2.28 5.25
C VAL A 219 12.81 1.66 6.60
N PHE A 220 11.60 1.91 7.07
CA PHE A 220 11.06 1.32 8.29
C PHE A 220 10.44 -0.03 7.97
N LEU A 221 10.95 -1.07 8.62
CA LEU A 221 10.58 -2.45 8.38
C LEU A 221 10.19 -3.13 9.69
N ARG A 222 9.28 -4.08 9.60
CA ARG A 222 9.01 -5.04 10.67
C ARG A 222 9.23 -6.44 10.11
N VAL A 223 9.82 -7.29 10.93
CA VAL A 223 10.12 -8.66 10.53
C VAL A 223 9.49 -9.60 11.56
N ARG A 224 8.61 -10.49 11.11
CA ARG A 224 7.85 -11.42 11.95
C ARG A 224 8.11 -12.86 11.55
N ASP A 225 8.01 -13.77 12.50
CA ASP A 225 8.01 -15.20 12.21
C ASP A 225 6.63 -15.67 11.70
N ARG A 226 6.53 -16.93 11.29
CA ARG A 226 5.28 -17.58 10.85
C ARG A 226 4.13 -17.53 11.87
N SER A 227 4.42 -17.27 13.14
CA SER A 227 3.41 -17.12 14.21
C SER A 227 3.01 -15.65 14.43
N GLY A 228 3.52 -14.73 13.61
CA GLY A 228 3.24 -13.29 13.70
C GLY A 228 4.03 -12.58 14.79
N ARG A 229 5.03 -13.23 15.41
CA ARG A 229 5.86 -12.61 16.46
C ARG A 229 7.05 -11.90 15.84
N ASP A 230 7.32 -10.67 16.27
CA ASP A 230 8.45 -9.91 15.74
C ASP A 230 9.79 -10.57 16.10
N ILE A 231 10.66 -10.70 15.10
CA ILE A 231 12.01 -11.22 15.22
C ILE A 231 12.95 -10.08 15.58
N LYS A 232 13.63 -10.22 16.71
CA LYS A 232 14.58 -9.23 17.24
C LYS A 232 16.01 -9.54 16.79
N THR A 233 16.88 -8.53 16.81
CA THR A 233 18.34 -8.70 16.64
C THR A 233 18.77 -9.34 15.31
N ILE A 234 18.07 -9.04 14.21
CA ILE A 234 18.51 -9.44 12.86
C ILE A 234 19.75 -8.61 12.49
N PRO A 235 20.89 -9.23 12.11
CA PRO A 235 22.12 -8.49 11.80
C PRO A 235 22.02 -7.79 10.44
N ARG A 236 22.84 -6.74 10.24
CA ARG A 236 22.82 -5.93 9.01
C ARG A 236 23.04 -6.74 7.73
N ASN A 237 23.93 -7.74 7.76
CA ASN A 237 24.24 -8.59 6.61
C ASN A 237 23.09 -9.55 6.22
N SER A 238 22.06 -9.68 7.06
CA SER A 238 20.84 -10.40 6.71
C SER A 238 19.92 -9.60 5.79
N PHE A 239 20.09 -8.28 5.68
CA PHE A 239 19.27 -7.44 4.82
C PHE A 239 19.93 -7.17 3.47
N LYS A 240 19.14 -7.21 2.40
CA LYS A 240 19.53 -6.78 1.05
C LYS A 240 18.45 -5.87 0.48
N VAL A 241 18.84 -4.75 -0.10
CA VAL A 241 17.92 -3.80 -0.74
C VAL A 241 18.23 -3.78 -2.23
N TYR A 242 17.20 -3.79 -3.07
CA TYR A 242 17.35 -3.73 -4.51
C TYR A 242 16.48 -2.62 -5.10
N GLU A 243 17.07 -1.83 -5.99
CA GLU A 243 16.40 -0.82 -6.82
C GLU A 243 16.36 -1.34 -8.26
N TYR A 244 15.17 -1.50 -8.85
CA TYR A 244 14.98 -2.10 -10.18
C TYR A 244 15.65 -3.48 -10.37
N GLY A 245 15.83 -4.24 -9.29
CA GLY A 245 16.51 -5.53 -9.29
C GLY A 245 18.03 -5.46 -9.11
N ASN A 246 18.62 -4.25 -9.08
CA ASN A 246 20.03 -4.05 -8.80
C ASN A 246 20.26 -3.87 -7.30
N LEU A 247 21.27 -4.52 -6.74
CA LEU A 247 21.59 -4.44 -5.31
C LEU A 247 22.10 -3.03 -4.94
N SER A 248 21.48 -2.41 -3.95
CA SER A 248 21.84 -1.11 -3.41
C SER A 248 22.65 -1.26 -2.11
N PRO A 249 23.75 -0.51 -1.93
CA PRO A 249 24.62 -0.65 -0.77
C PRO A 249 23.93 -0.12 0.49
N LEU A 250 23.82 -0.97 1.51
CA LEU A 250 23.37 -0.53 2.82
C LEU A 250 24.38 0.43 3.43
N ILE A 251 23.91 1.51 4.04
CA ILE A 251 24.73 2.45 4.82
C ILE A 251 24.52 2.27 6.32
N GLY A 252 23.37 1.71 6.74
CA GLY A 252 23.08 1.50 8.17
C GLY A 252 21.96 0.50 8.44
N LEU A 253 21.96 -0.04 9.66
CA LEU A 253 20.84 -0.77 10.24
C LEU A 253 20.66 -0.27 11.68
N THR A 254 19.45 0.16 12.00
CA THR A 254 19.10 0.58 13.36
C THR A 254 17.93 -0.25 13.90
N ASP A 255 18.13 -0.89 15.04
CA ASP A 255 17.08 -1.54 15.82
C ASP A 255 16.49 -0.55 16.84
N MET A 256 15.17 -0.56 17.00
CA MET A 256 14.43 0.33 17.90
C MET A 256 14.69 0.14 19.39
N ARG A 257 15.44 -0.88 19.82
CA ARG A 257 15.80 -1.09 21.24
C ARG A 257 16.29 0.17 21.96
N GLN A 258 17.16 0.96 21.34
CA GLN A 258 17.70 2.18 21.96
C GLN A 258 16.67 3.33 22.05
N PHE A 259 15.60 3.29 21.25
CA PHE A 259 14.54 4.29 21.24
C PHE A 259 13.30 3.84 22.03
N ASN A 260 13.36 2.68 22.70
CA ASN A 260 12.24 2.15 23.48
C ASN A 260 12.12 2.76 24.89
N ASN A 261 12.88 3.82 25.15
CA ASN A 261 12.88 4.65 26.36
C ASN A 261 12.18 6.01 26.16
N ARG A 262 11.68 6.28 24.94
CA ARG A 262 10.92 7.47 24.57
C ARG A 262 9.56 7.08 23.97
N ILE A 263 8.57 7.95 23.98
CA ILE A 263 7.26 7.75 23.37
C ILE A 263 6.97 8.81 22.30
N SER A 264 6.20 8.43 21.29
CA SER A 264 5.60 9.35 20.33
C SER A 264 4.08 9.21 20.39
N LEU A 265 3.40 10.30 20.73
CA LEU A 265 1.98 10.34 21.03
C LEU A 265 1.26 11.28 20.07
N SER A 266 0.23 10.77 19.39
CA SER A 266 -0.76 11.62 18.71
C SER A 266 -1.96 11.80 19.63
N LEU A 267 -2.11 12.98 20.22
CA LEU A 267 -3.27 13.35 21.03
C LEU A 267 -4.37 13.89 20.10
N VAL A 268 -5.45 13.13 19.96
CA VAL A 268 -6.64 13.54 19.23
C VAL A 268 -7.68 13.99 20.25
N TYR A 269 -8.34 15.12 20.04
CA TYR A 269 -9.49 15.49 20.86
C TYR A 269 -10.71 15.81 19.99
N GLU A 270 -11.85 15.29 20.42
CA GLU A 270 -13.15 15.63 19.87
C GLU A 270 -13.48 17.07 20.25
N ASN A 271 -13.74 17.92 19.27
CA ASN A 271 -13.92 19.34 19.49
C ASN A 271 -15.41 19.69 19.68
N THR A 272 -16.03 19.10 20.69
CA THR A 272 -17.46 19.27 20.99
C THR A 272 -17.70 20.21 22.17
N SER A 273 -18.94 20.68 22.33
CA SER A 273 -19.37 21.44 23.51
C SER A 273 -19.15 20.67 24.81
N GLU A 274 -19.41 19.37 24.81
CA GLU A 274 -19.27 18.48 25.98
C GLU A 274 -17.81 18.32 26.37
N VAL A 275 -16.93 18.03 25.40
CA VAL A 275 -15.49 17.90 25.67
C VAL A 275 -14.90 19.22 26.16
N LYS A 276 -15.33 20.35 25.59
CA LYS A 276 -14.91 21.68 26.01
C LYS A 276 -15.38 22.01 27.43
N ALA A 277 -16.65 21.73 27.75
CA ALA A 277 -17.21 21.94 29.08
C ALA A 277 -16.50 21.08 30.14
N ALA A 278 -16.07 19.86 29.77
CA ALA A 278 -15.35 18.94 30.64
C ALA A 278 -13.82 19.15 30.67
N TYR A 279 -13.31 20.26 30.13
CA TYR A 279 -11.87 20.55 30.14
C TYR A 279 -11.18 20.34 31.50
N PRO A 280 -11.75 20.77 32.66
CA PRO A 280 -11.11 20.54 33.97
C PRO A 280 -10.88 19.06 34.30
N VAL A 281 -11.75 18.17 33.81
CA VAL A 281 -11.62 16.71 33.98
C VAL A 281 -10.45 16.20 33.14
N PHE A 282 -10.41 16.57 31.84
CA PHE A 282 -9.32 16.18 30.95
C PHE A 282 -7.97 16.72 31.43
N GLU A 283 -7.91 17.96 31.91
CA GLU A 283 -6.69 18.55 32.47
C GLU A 283 -6.18 17.73 33.65
N LYS A 284 -7.05 17.38 34.60
CA LYS A 284 -6.71 16.54 35.76
C LYS A 284 -6.24 15.15 35.34
N SER A 285 -6.90 14.53 34.36
CA SER A 285 -6.59 13.18 33.87
C SER A 285 -5.30 13.11 33.05
N LEU A 286 -4.98 14.14 32.25
CA LEU A 286 -3.78 14.17 31.41
C LEU A 286 -2.54 14.65 32.15
N ARG A 287 -2.69 15.44 33.23
CA ARG A 287 -1.54 16.01 33.96
C ARG A 287 -0.49 14.95 34.34
N PRO A 288 -0.83 13.78 34.93
CA PRO A 288 0.17 12.76 35.28
C PRO A 288 0.96 12.23 34.07
N LEU A 289 0.29 12.04 32.94
CA LEU A 289 0.93 11.63 31.69
C LEU A 289 1.91 12.70 31.20
N LEU A 290 1.44 13.94 31.11
CA LEU A 290 2.24 15.04 30.58
C LEU A 290 3.43 15.39 31.49
N THR A 291 3.29 15.27 32.81
CA THR A 291 4.40 15.48 33.77
C THR A 291 5.46 14.39 33.70
N SER A 292 5.10 13.20 33.21
CA SER A 292 6.01 12.06 33.09
C SER A 292 6.82 12.07 31.79
N LEU A 293 6.50 12.97 30.85
CA LEU A 293 7.19 13.08 29.58
C LEU A 293 8.65 13.51 29.77
N ARG A 294 9.54 12.86 29.03
CA ARG A 294 10.99 13.10 29.00
C ARG A 294 11.37 13.97 27.82
N GLN A 295 12.61 14.46 27.81
CA GLN A 295 13.16 15.33 26.77
C GLN A 295 12.97 14.83 25.33
N TYR A 296 13.03 13.51 25.11
CA TYR A 296 12.91 12.91 23.79
C TYR A 296 11.50 12.40 23.48
N ASP A 297 10.55 12.53 24.40
CA ASP A 297 9.16 12.20 24.12
C ASP A 297 8.56 13.25 23.19
N GLY A 298 7.77 12.80 22.22
CA GLY A 298 7.10 13.68 21.28
C GLY A 298 5.60 13.57 21.43
N ILE A 299 4.91 14.70 21.47
CA ILE A 299 3.46 14.76 21.39
C ILE A 299 3.03 15.75 20.32
N GLU A 300 2.12 15.32 19.46
CA GLU A 300 1.38 16.18 18.54
C GLU A 300 -0.08 16.26 18.98
N VAL A 301 -0.78 17.31 18.55
CA VAL A 301 -2.19 17.53 18.89
C VAL A 301 -3.01 17.68 17.61
N LEU A 302 -4.05 16.86 17.46
CA LEU A 302 -5.00 16.88 16.35
C LEU A 302 -6.40 17.23 16.87
N ARG A 303 -6.99 18.29 16.31
CA ARG A 303 -8.36 18.71 16.60
C ARG A 303 -9.31 18.03 15.62
N SER A 304 -10.28 17.28 16.16
CA SER A 304 -11.36 16.69 15.39
C SER A 304 -12.62 17.53 15.49
N GLY A 305 -12.84 18.40 14.49
CA GLY A 305 -14.04 19.23 14.38
C GLY A 305 -14.68 19.10 12.99
N THR A 306 -15.32 20.18 12.53
CA THR A 306 -15.82 20.27 11.15
C THR A 306 -14.70 20.14 10.14
N GLU A 307 -13.50 20.60 10.49
CA GLU A 307 -12.26 20.29 9.80
C GLU A 307 -11.28 19.57 10.73
N LEU A 308 -10.40 18.79 10.13
CA LEU A 308 -9.26 18.22 10.83
C LEU A 308 -8.16 19.27 10.84
N ILE A 309 -7.77 19.72 12.03
CA ILE A 309 -6.68 20.69 12.20
C ILE A 309 -5.53 20.04 12.96
N LYS A 310 -4.32 20.14 12.43
CA LYS A 310 -3.10 19.84 13.18
C LYS A 310 -2.78 21.05 14.05
N ALA A 311 -3.17 20.99 15.32
CA ALA A 311 -3.01 22.09 16.26
C ALA A 311 -1.57 22.24 16.74
N SER A 312 -0.79 21.15 16.72
CA SER A 312 0.63 21.18 17.08
C SER A 312 1.38 20.02 16.42
N ASP A 313 2.63 20.25 16.03
CA ASP A 313 3.61 19.21 15.65
C ASP A 313 4.21 18.49 16.87
N PHE A 314 5.02 17.46 16.66
CA PHE A 314 5.75 16.79 17.72
C PHE A 314 6.86 17.69 18.26
N ASN A 315 6.65 18.42 19.38
CA ASN A 315 7.69 19.07 20.24
C ASN A 315 7.11 20.03 21.33
N TYR A 316 5.85 19.92 21.73
CA TYR A 316 5.20 20.96 22.53
C TYR A 316 5.28 20.77 24.05
N SER A 317 5.30 21.90 24.76
CA SER A 317 5.26 21.95 26.22
C SER A 317 3.85 21.63 26.74
N MET A 318 3.77 21.07 27.95
CA MET A 318 2.51 20.80 28.65
C MET A 318 1.58 22.02 28.71
N HIS A 319 2.16 23.21 28.94
CA HIS A 319 1.40 24.45 29.03
C HIS A 319 0.67 24.74 27.71
N GLU A 320 1.34 24.55 26.58
CA GLU A 320 0.73 24.80 25.28
C GLU A 320 -0.37 23.79 24.95
N ILE A 321 -0.17 22.52 25.29
CA ILE A 321 -1.18 21.48 25.07
C ILE A 321 -2.46 21.83 25.83
N PHE A 322 -2.35 22.21 27.10
CA PHE A 322 -3.50 22.65 27.88
C PHE A 322 -4.09 23.96 27.37
N ARG A 323 -3.26 24.90 26.89
CA ARG A 323 -3.74 26.12 26.22
C ARG A 323 -4.62 25.77 25.02
N ILE A 324 -4.15 24.91 24.11
CA ILE A 324 -4.88 24.46 22.93
C ILE A 324 -6.22 23.83 23.32
N LEU A 325 -6.21 22.87 24.25
CA LEU A 325 -7.42 22.18 24.71
C LEU A 325 -8.43 23.14 25.35
N ARG A 326 -7.96 24.16 26.08
CA ARG A 326 -8.81 25.14 26.77
C ARG A 326 -9.41 26.18 25.82
N THR A 327 -8.61 26.71 24.89
CA THR A 327 -9.00 27.88 24.07
C THR A 327 -9.69 27.51 22.77
N SER A 328 -9.70 26.24 22.37
CA SER A 328 -10.32 25.81 21.12
C SER A 328 -11.83 26.11 21.09
N PRO A 329 -12.36 26.69 20.00
CA PRO A 329 -13.80 26.87 19.83
C PRO A 329 -14.45 25.50 19.59
N SER A 330 -15.63 25.23 20.16
CA SER A 330 -16.40 24.01 19.89
C SER A 330 -16.99 24.05 18.48
N ASP A 331 -17.05 22.90 17.82
CA ASP A 331 -17.68 22.74 16.50
C ASP A 331 -18.98 21.94 16.63
N THR A 332 -19.82 21.98 15.60
CA THR A 332 -21.10 21.26 15.51
C THR A 332 -20.98 19.89 14.85
N SER A 333 -19.76 19.48 14.49
CA SER A 333 -19.47 18.17 13.91
C SER A 333 -18.05 17.72 14.28
N SER A 334 -17.79 16.43 14.13
CA SER A 334 -16.48 15.85 14.39
C SER A 334 -16.11 14.89 13.28
N LYS A 335 -14.81 14.85 12.93
CA LYS A 335 -14.22 13.93 11.94
C LYS A 335 -13.29 12.92 12.64
N THR A 336 -13.75 12.33 13.76
CA THR A 336 -12.90 11.56 14.69
C THR A 336 -12.14 10.44 14.00
N GLY A 337 -12.79 9.67 13.13
CA GLY A 337 -12.16 8.58 12.39
C GLY A 337 -11.05 9.06 11.45
N LYS A 338 -11.23 10.22 10.80
CA LYS A 338 -10.20 10.85 9.97
C LYS A 338 -9.03 11.35 10.80
N ALA A 339 -9.31 11.96 11.96
CA ALA A 339 -8.30 12.46 12.88
C ALA A 339 -7.42 11.33 13.45
N ILE A 340 -8.05 10.22 13.88
CA ILE A 340 -7.34 9.01 14.32
C ILE A 340 -6.48 8.44 13.19
N TYR A 341 -7.04 8.30 11.98
CA TYR A 341 -6.30 7.80 10.82
C TYR A 341 -5.09 8.68 10.48
N ARG A 342 -5.24 10.01 10.58
CA ARG A 342 -4.13 10.96 10.40
C ARG A 342 -3.05 10.77 11.47
N GLY A 343 -3.43 10.67 12.74
CA GLY A 343 -2.49 10.45 13.85
C GLY A 343 -1.67 9.16 13.67
N ILE A 344 -2.30 8.06 13.23
CA ILE A 344 -1.57 6.82 12.88
C ILE A 344 -0.52 7.10 11.79
N SER A 345 -0.89 7.85 10.74
CA SER A 345 -0.02 8.16 9.61
C SER A 345 1.18 9.03 10.00
N ASP A 346 0.95 10.07 10.81
CA ASP A 346 1.99 10.98 11.29
C ASP A 346 2.98 10.25 12.22
N LEU A 347 2.50 9.27 12.99
CA LEU A 347 3.34 8.41 13.83
C LEU A 347 4.23 7.43 13.05
N LEU A 348 3.95 7.11 11.78
CA LEU A 348 4.71 6.07 11.04
C LEU A 348 6.22 6.33 10.96
N GLY A 349 6.63 7.60 10.89
CA GLY A 349 8.05 7.98 10.84
C GLY A 349 8.70 8.22 12.20
N ARG A 350 7.94 8.13 13.30
CA ARG A 350 8.42 8.42 14.65
C ARG A 350 9.17 7.23 15.25
N LEU A 351 10.06 7.50 16.20
CA LEU A 351 10.88 6.50 16.87
C LEU A 351 10.29 6.14 18.24
N GLY A 352 10.50 4.89 18.65
CA GLY A 352 10.02 4.36 19.93
C GLY A 352 8.53 4.01 19.91
N PRO A 353 7.95 3.58 21.05
CA PRO A 353 6.52 3.36 21.23
C PRO A 353 5.67 4.48 20.61
N ARG A 354 4.71 4.10 19.76
CA ARG A 354 3.81 5.01 19.03
C ARG A 354 2.38 4.77 19.48
N ILE A 355 1.70 5.82 19.93
CA ILE A 355 0.37 5.69 20.54
C ILE A 355 -0.55 6.78 19.99
N VAL A 356 -1.82 6.43 19.76
CA VAL A 356 -2.89 7.42 19.58
C VAL A 356 -3.71 7.46 20.86
N LEU A 357 -3.88 8.65 21.43
CA LEU A 357 -4.76 8.89 22.58
C LEU A 357 -5.88 9.83 22.15
N VAL A 358 -7.12 9.42 22.34
CA VAL A 358 -8.31 10.14 21.86
C VAL A 358 -9.14 10.60 23.06
N LEU A 359 -9.43 11.90 23.13
CA LEU A 359 -10.35 12.49 24.12
C LEU A 359 -11.74 12.59 23.50
N VAL A 360 -12.73 11.94 24.11
CA VAL A 360 -14.09 11.83 23.56
C VAL A 360 -15.16 12.07 24.62
N SER A 361 -16.33 12.52 24.18
CA SER A 361 -17.51 12.67 25.05
C SER A 361 -18.18 11.34 25.39
N GLY A 362 -18.01 10.32 24.55
CA GLY A 362 -18.75 9.06 24.57
C GLY A 362 -19.93 9.03 23.59
N ASN A 363 -20.41 10.21 23.17
CA ASN A 363 -21.27 10.34 22.01
C ASN A 363 -20.44 10.53 20.74
N SER A 364 -21.06 10.35 19.58
CA SER A 364 -20.45 10.70 18.30
C SER A 364 -21.45 11.43 17.42
N TYR A 365 -20.96 12.42 16.70
CA TYR A 365 -21.67 12.97 15.56
C TYR A 365 -21.82 11.91 14.44
N PRO A 366 -22.86 12.02 13.59
CA PRO A 366 -23.04 11.14 12.44
C PRO A 366 -21.80 11.05 11.54
N ASP A 367 -21.07 12.17 11.38
CA ASP A 367 -19.95 12.30 10.45
C ASP A 367 -18.62 11.73 10.95
N SER A 368 -18.51 11.33 12.23
CA SER A 368 -17.23 10.96 12.84
C SER A 368 -16.51 9.84 12.10
N PHE A 369 -17.24 8.86 11.56
CA PHE A 369 -16.69 7.68 10.90
C PHE A 369 -17.15 7.52 9.44
N THR A 370 -17.76 8.54 8.83
CA THR A 370 -18.25 8.49 7.44
C THR A 370 -17.11 8.47 6.42
N GLN A 371 -16.09 9.32 6.60
CA GLN A 371 -14.94 9.38 5.69
C GLN A 371 -13.97 8.20 5.89
N ILE A 372 -13.82 7.74 7.14
CA ILE A 372 -12.94 6.62 7.51
C ILE A 372 -13.66 5.79 8.57
N SER A 373 -13.99 4.54 8.22
CA SER A 373 -14.69 3.62 9.13
C SER A 373 -13.79 3.09 10.25
N SER A 374 -14.42 2.61 11.31
CA SER A 374 -13.76 1.92 12.44
C SER A 374 -12.95 0.71 11.98
N GLU A 375 -13.46 -0.11 11.05
CA GLU A 375 -12.75 -1.30 10.54
C GLU A 375 -11.48 -0.90 9.81
N LYS A 376 -11.54 0.19 9.01
CA LYS A 376 -10.36 0.71 8.31
C LYS A 376 -9.31 1.22 9.29
N ILE A 377 -9.72 1.88 10.37
CA ILE A 377 -8.83 2.35 11.45
C ILE A 377 -8.18 1.15 12.15
N ILE A 378 -8.97 0.16 12.59
CA ILE A 378 -8.49 -1.04 13.27
C ILE A 378 -7.47 -1.76 12.38
N ARG A 379 -7.80 -1.99 11.11
CA ARG A 379 -6.89 -2.65 10.17
C ARG A 379 -5.58 -1.88 10.03
N TYR A 380 -5.65 -0.57 9.86
CA TYR A 380 -4.48 0.28 9.65
C TYR A 380 -3.59 0.35 10.91
N SER A 381 -4.18 0.57 12.08
CA SER A 381 -3.48 0.58 13.37
C SER A 381 -2.81 -0.77 13.68
N LYS A 382 -3.52 -1.90 13.48
CA LYS A 382 -2.96 -3.24 13.73
C LYS A 382 -1.79 -3.55 12.79
N ALA A 383 -1.89 -3.18 11.52
CA ALA A 383 -0.81 -3.35 10.55
C ALA A 383 0.49 -2.67 11.03
N HIS A 384 0.35 -1.48 11.65
CA HIS A 384 1.47 -0.69 12.15
C HIS A 384 1.77 -0.88 13.65
N SER A 385 1.03 -1.74 14.36
CA SER A 385 1.13 -1.96 15.82
C SER A 385 1.12 -0.65 16.63
N ILE A 386 0.17 0.22 16.33
CA ILE A 386 -0.04 1.49 17.04
C ILE A 386 -1.32 1.35 17.88
N PRO A 387 -1.24 1.14 19.21
CA PRO A 387 -2.43 1.04 20.06
C PRO A 387 -3.20 2.36 20.11
N ILE A 388 -4.52 2.26 20.21
CA ILE A 388 -5.42 3.41 20.30
C ILE A 388 -6.11 3.40 21.67
N TYR A 389 -5.89 4.47 22.43
CA TYR A 389 -6.50 4.68 23.72
C TYR A 389 -7.61 5.73 23.62
N PHE A 390 -8.67 5.53 24.39
CA PHE A 390 -9.76 6.51 24.52
C PHE A 390 -9.88 6.93 25.98
N LEU A 391 -9.89 8.24 26.23
CA LEU A 391 -10.37 8.83 27.48
C LEU A 391 -11.76 9.37 27.21
N SER A 392 -12.77 8.72 27.78
CA SER A 392 -14.18 9.01 27.52
C SER A 392 -14.85 9.61 28.75
N LEU A 393 -15.74 10.59 28.55
CA LEU A 393 -16.56 11.16 29.63
C LEU A 393 -17.76 10.26 30.02
N SER A 394 -18.17 9.37 29.12
CA SER A 394 -19.31 8.46 29.30
C SER A 394 -19.00 7.06 28.79
N ASP A 395 -19.64 6.05 29.39
CA ASP A 395 -19.58 4.64 29.00
C ASP A 395 -20.89 4.12 28.36
N SER A 396 -21.87 5.00 28.14
CA SER A 396 -23.23 4.69 27.66
C SER A 396 -23.68 5.50 26.44
N GLY A 397 -22.79 6.30 25.85
CA GLY A 397 -23.09 7.10 24.65
C GLY A 397 -23.12 6.30 23.34
N SER A 398 -23.68 6.90 22.29
CA SER A 398 -23.94 6.25 20.99
C SER A 398 -22.71 5.65 20.30
N ALA A 399 -21.51 6.12 20.66
CA ALA A 399 -20.24 5.74 20.03
C ALA A 399 -19.36 4.85 20.90
N VAL A 400 -19.73 4.65 22.16
CA VAL A 400 -18.87 3.96 23.14
C VAL A 400 -18.50 2.56 22.69
N GLU A 401 -19.45 1.81 22.13
CA GLU A 401 -19.17 0.44 21.67
C GLU A 401 -18.15 0.42 20.52
N THR A 402 -18.22 1.42 19.63
CA THR A 402 -17.22 1.61 18.57
C THR A 402 -15.84 1.93 19.16
N TYR A 403 -15.77 2.82 20.15
CA TYR A 403 -14.51 3.17 20.82
C TYR A 403 -13.89 1.99 21.58
N LYS A 404 -14.72 1.24 22.33
CA LYS A 404 -14.31 0.00 23.03
C LYS A 404 -13.77 -1.03 22.04
N MET A 405 -14.48 -1.25 20.93
CA MET A 405 -14.06 -2.17 19.86
C MET A 405 -12.71 -1.77 19.24
N ILE A 406 -12.52 -0.48 18.92
CA ILE A 406 -11.26 0.03 18.35
C ILE A 406 -10.12 -0.16 19.37
N ALA A 407 -10.33 0.24 20.62
CA ALA A 407 -9.30 0.11 21.66
C ALA A 407 -8.87 -1.34 21.86
N ALA A 408 -9.83 -2.25 22.09
CA ALA A 408 -9.57 -3.67 22.32
C ALA A 408 -8.88 -4.32 21.11
N SER A 409 -9.32 -4.01 19.90
CA SER A 409 -8.77 -4.62 18.67
C SER A 409 -7.34 -4.16 18.35
N THR A 410 -6.92 -3.00 18.86
CA THR A 410 -5.62 -2.38 18.56
C THR A 410 -4.60 -2.55 19.69
N GLY A 411 -4.98 -3.19 20.81
CA GLY A 411 -4.14 -3.35 21.98
C GLY A 411 -4.10 -2.13 22.89
N GLY A 412 -4.95 -1.12 22.65
CA GLY A 412 -5.13 0.02 23.53
C GLY A 412 -6.20 -0.23 24.59
N LYS A 413 -6.68 0.85 25.22
CA LYS A 413 -7.70 0.79 26.28
C LYS A 413 -8.73 1.90 26.15
N PHE A 414 -9.98 1.57 26.45
CA PHE A 414 -11.03 2.54 26.73
C PHE A 414 -11.03 2.82 28.23
N ILE A 415 -10.93 4.09 28.62
CA ILE A 415 -10.83 4.52 30.02
C ILE A 415 -11.89 5.60 30.25
N LEU A 416 -12.79 5.36 31.20
CA LEU A 416 -13.78 6.32 31.64
C LEU A 416 -13.14 7.36 32.57
N ILE A 417 -13.40 8.65 32.33
CA ILE A 417 -12.94 9.75 33.16
C ILE A 417 -14.07 10.75 33.49
N PRO A 418 -14.21 11.20 34.75
CA PRO A 418 -13.48 10.72 35.93
C PRO A 418 -13.84 9.26 36.25
N GLY A 419 -12.88 8.47 36.72
CA GLY A 419 -13.07 7.04 37.00
C GLY A 419 -12.10 6.54 38.08
N GLU A 420 -11.81 5.25 38.07
CA GLU A 420 -10.98 4.56 39.08
C GLU A 420 -9.50 5.00 39.13
N GLY A 421 -9.06 5.86 38.20
CA GLY A 421 -7.68 6.35 38.14
C GLY A 421 -6.74 5.54 37.25
N SER A 422 -7.27 4.67 36.39
CA SER A 422 -6.50 3.89 35.40
C SER A 422 -5.66 4.77 34.46
N GLU A 423 -6.11 6.01 34.21
CA GLU A 423 -5.41 7.01 33.40
C GLU A 423 -4.10 7.51 34.02
N LYS A 424 -3.93 7.39 35.35
CA LYS A 424 -2.72 7.85 36.05
C LYS A 424 -1.45 7.08 35.63
N ASN A 425 -1.60 5.85 35.12
CA ASN A 425 -0.49 4.98 34.73
C ASN A 425 -0.29 4.88 33.20
N LEU A 426 -0.86 5.82 32.43
CA LEU A 426 -0.77 5.80 30.96
C LEU A 426 0.68 5.77 30.46
N TYR A 427 1.58 6.56 31.06
CA TYR A 427 2.97 6.65 30.60
C TYR A 427 3.68 5.27 30.61
N ASN A 428 3.56 4.52 31.70
CA ASN A 428 4.15 3.17 31.77
C ASN A 428 3.43 2.18 30.84
N SER A 429 2.11 2.32 30.69
CA SER A 429 1.35 1.53 29.72
C SER A 429 1.76 1.83 28.28
N PHE A 430 2.20 3.03 27.96
CA PHE A 430 2.71 3.39 26.64
C PHE A 430 4.10 2.82 26.41
N LEU A 431 4.99 2.92 27.41
CA LEU A 431 6.34 2.34 27.34
C LEU A 431 6.37 0.81 27.24
N SER A 432 5.31 0.10 27.63
CA SER A 432 5.22 -1.35 27.44
C SER A 432 4.99 -1.75 25.98
N HIS A 433 4.46 -0.84 25.15
CA HIS A 433 4.25 -1.02 23.71
C HIS A 433 5.55 -0.79 22.92
N LYS A 434 6.53 -1.68 23.14
CA LYS A 434 7.86 -1.59 22.52
C LYS A 434 7.76 -1.53 20.99
N ASP A 435 8.46 -0.58 20.38
CA ASP A 435 8.71 -0.56 18.95
C ASP A 435 9.76 -1.61 18.61
N ARG A 436 9.43 -2.44 17.62
CA ARG A 436 10.21 -3.61 17.20
C ARG A 436 10.58 -3.54 15.72
N ARG A 437 10.50 -2.35 15.15
CA ARG A 437 10.92 -2.10 13.77
C ARG A 437 12.43 -2.03 13.64
N TYR A 438 12.87 -2.15 12.40
CA TYR A 438 14.21 -1.85 11.94
C TYR A 438 14.15 -0.64 11.02
N ILE A 439 15.17 0.20 11.07
CA ILE A 439 15.45 1.15 9.99
C ILE A 439 16.61 0.57 9.19
N VAL A 440 16.35 0.22 7.94
CA VAL A 440 17.38 -0.13 6.97
C VAL A 440 17.66 1.11 6.14
N SER A 441 18.89 1.59 6.21
CA SER A 441 19.33 2.76 5.45
C SER A 441 20.25 2.31 4.33
N PHE A 442 20.04 2.82 3.11
CA PHE A 442 20.85 2.54 1.94
C PHE A 442 21.03 3.81 1.09
N LYS A 443 22.06 3.83 0.26
CA LYS A 443 22.30 4.93 -0.68
C LYS A 443 21.73 4.57 -2.05
N SER A 444 20.78 5.36 -2.55
CA SER A 444 20.22 5.19 -3.89
C SER A 444 21.30 5.42 -4.94
N ARG A 445 21.32 4.57 -5.96
CA ARG A 445 22.22 4.70 -7.12
C ARG A 445 21.53 5.26 -8.36
N ILE A 446 20.25 5.56 -8.26
CA ILE A 446 19.49 6.19 -9.34
C ILE A 446 19.87 7.67 -9.36
N ASP A 447 19.82 8.30 -10.53
CA ASP A 447 20.08 9.73 -10.66
C ASP A 447 18.82 10.55 -10.34
N ALA A 448 18.97 11.66 -9.63
CA ALA A 448 17.86 12.48 -9.11
C ALA A 448 17.20 13.35 -10.19
N ASP A 449 17.81 13.48 -11.37
CA ASP A 449 17.40 14.41 -12.44
C ASP A 449 15.97 14.21 -12.96
N LYS A 450 15.32 13.09 -12.62
CA LYS A 450 13.93 12.83 -12.98
C LYS A 450 13.03 13.06 -11.78
N LYS A 451 12.41 14.24 -11.71
CA LYS A 451 11.38 14.55 -10.72
C LYS A 451 10.16 13.62 -10.84
N ASP A 452 9.54 13.28 -9.72
CA ASP A 452 8.34 12.42 -9.64
C ASP A 452 8.50 11.05 -10.32
N PHE A 453 9.72 10.52 -10.33
CA PHE A 453 10.03 9.22 -10.91
C PHE A 453 9.90 8.13 -9.84
N TYR A 454 9.01 7.17 -10.08
CA TYR A 454 8.79 6.05 -9.16
C TYR A 454 9.93 5.03 -9.22
N ILE A 455 10.69 4.91 -8.14
CA ILE A 455 11.72 3.91 -7.94
C ILE A 455 11.13 2.73 -7.15
N PRO A 456 11.00 1.53 -7.75
CA PRO A 456 10.59 0.34 -7.02
C PRO A 456 11.73 -0.16 -6.14
N LEU A 457 11.39 -0.55 -4.92
CA LEU A 457 12.27 -1.09 -3.90
C LEU A 457 11.87 -2.50 -3.54
N VAL A 458 12.84 -3.42 -3.53
CA VAL A 458 12.70 -4.75 -2.94
C VAL A 458 13.63 -4.85 -1.75
N ILE A 459 13.15 -5.31 -0.60
CA ILE A 459 13.97 -5.57 0.58
C ILE A 459 13.84 -7.02 0.98
N GLU A 460 14.95 -7.70 1.12
CA GLU A 460 15.05 -9.11 1.50
C GLU A 460 15.70 -9.21 2.88
N ALA A 461 15.16 -10.08 3.72
CA ALA A 461 15.72 -10.44 5.02
C ALA A 461 15.96 -11.95 5.07
N ASN A 462 17.21 -12.38 5.29
CA ASN A 462 17.62 -13.77 5.40
C ASN A 462 18.28 -14.02 6.75
N PHE A 463 17.64 -14.78 7.63
CA PHE A 463 18.13 -15.02 8.99
C PHE A 463 17.75 -16.41 9.50
N ARG A 464 18.72 -17.14 10.09
CA ARG A 464 18.52 -18.47 10.68
C ARG A 464 17.77 -19.46 9.76
N ASN A 465 18.21 -19.58 8.51
CA ASN A 465 17.59 -20.43 7.48
C ASN A 465 16.12 -20.10 7.17
N THR A 466 15.68 -18.90 7.52
CA THR A 466 14.39 -18.36 7.12
C THR A 466 14.62 -17.11 6.29
N SER A 467 13.77 -16.92 5.30
CA SER A 467 13.85 -15.80 4.37
C SER A 467 12.49 -15.14 4.26
N GLY A 468 12.48 -13.82 4.14
CA GLY A 468 11.30 -13.03 3.82
C GLY A 468 11.70 -11.89 2.88
N LYS A 469 10.74 -11.38 2.12
CA LYS A 469 10.96 -10.23 1.23
C LYS A 469 9.82 -9.23 1.42
N THR A 470 10.05 -7.97 1.03
CA THR A 470 9.04 -6.92 0.91
C THR A 470 9.27 -6.04 -0.31
N GLU A 471 8.22 -5.50 -0.93
CA GLU A 471 8.34 -4.43 -1.94
C GLU A 471 7.66 -3.15 -1.47
N ALA A 472 8.23 -2.05 -1.91
CA ALA A 472 7.57 -0.77 -1.98
C ALA A 472 8.16 0.03 -3.13
N GLY A 473 8.04 1.34 -3.05
CA GLY A 473 8.84 2.25 -3.83
C GLY A 473 8.71 3.64 -3.25
N PHE A 474 9.46 4.55 -3.83
CA PHE A 474 9.38 5.96 -3.51
C PHE A 474 9.51 6.75 -4.80
N PHE A 475 8.91 7.93 -4.81
CA PHE A 475 9.10 8.88 -5.89
C PHE A 475 10.35 9.71 -5.58
N THR A 476 11.20 9.94 -6.58
CA THR A 476 12.22 11.00 -6.52
C THR A 476 11.53 12.37 -6.40
N LYS A 477 12.20 13.31 -5.75
CA LYS A 477 11.64 14.64 -5.47
C LYS A 477 11.79 15.61 -6.62
#